data_AF-A0A9C8M2H8-F1
#
_entry.id   AF-A0A9C8M2H8-F1
#
_cell.length_a   1.000
_cell.length_b   1.000
_cell.length_c   1.000
_cell.angle_alpha   90.00
_cell.angle_beta   90.00
_cell.angle_gamma   90.00
#
_symmetry.space_group_name_H-M   'P 1'
#
loop_
_entity.id
_entity.type
_entity.pdbx_description
1 polymer ?
#
loop_
_entity_poly.entity_id
_entity_poly.type
_entity_poly.pdbx_seq_one_letter_code
_entity_poly.pdbx_strand_id
1 'polypeptide(L)' 'TTWFDFAVRILQEAGIDTPVRPISTSELGRPAPRPAYSVLSNLLYHQRGFTPLPPWEIALCDYLDKIGERG' A
#
# COMPACT_ATOMS: atom_id res chain seq x y z
N THR A 1 -2.94 -4.26 5.46
CA THR A 1 -2.31 -2.93 5.41
C THR A 1 -3.37 -1.87 5.29
N THR A 2 -3.32 -0.83 6.13
CA THR A 2 -4.16 0.37 6.01
C THR A 2 -3.46 1.42 5.13
N TRP A 3 -4.17 2.49 4.73
CA TRP A 3 -3.52 3.62 4.03
C TRP A 3 -2.43 4.29 4.87
N PHE A 4 -2.62 4.33 6.19
CA PHE A 4 -1.63 4.83 7.13
C PHE A 4 -0.34 4.00 7.07
N ASP A 5 -0.45 2.67 7.23
CA ASP A 5 0.71 1.77 7.19
C ASP A 5 1.45 1.84 5.84
N PHE A 6 0.69 1.95 4.75
CA PHE A 6 1.26 2.08 3.41
C PHE A 6 2.06 3.37 3.25
N ALA A 7 1.52 4.51 3.70
CA ALA A 7 2.20 5.80 3.67
C ALA A 7 3.47 5.80 4.54
N VAL A 8 3.39 5.25 5.75
CA VAL A 8 4.55 5.09 6.63
C VAL A 8 5.64 4.28 5.95
N ARG A 9 5.29 3.15 5.33
CA ARG A 9 6.27 2.30 4.65
C ARG A 9 6.93 2.99 3.46
N ILE A 10 6.18 3.75 2.66
CA ILE A 10 6.74 4.52 1.54
C ILE A 10 7.82 5.50 2.04
N LEU A 11 7.51 6.29 3.07
CA LEU A 11 8.47 7.28 3.59
C LEU A 11 9.70 6.62 4.21
N GLN A 12 9.51 5.48 4.89
CA GLN A 12 10.63 4.68 5.42
C GLN A 12 11.56 4.18 4.32
N GLU A 13 11.02 3.58 3.25
CA GLU A 13 11.83 3.08 2.13
C GLU A 13 12.47 4.20 1.31
N ALA A 14 11.85 5.39 1.29
CA ALA A 14 12.41 6.58 0.65
C ALA A 14 13.44 7.34 1.51
N GLY A 15 13.71 6.90 2.74
CA GLY A 15 14.62 7.59 3.66
C GLY A 15 14.12 8.98 4.10
N ILE A 16 12.81 9.25 4.01
CA ILE A 16 12.20 10.53 4.34
C ILE A 16 11.75 10.51 5.80
N ASP A 17 12.43 11.28 6.66
CA ASP A 17 12.04 11.45 8.07
C ASP A 17 10.90 12.46 8.19
N THR A 18 9.67 11.99 7.97
CA THR A 18 8.45 12.81 8.13
C THR A 18 7.39 12.02 8.91
N PRO A 19 6.84 12.58 10.00
CA PRO A 19 5.86 11.88 10.81
C PRO A 19 4.51 11.77 10.08
N VAL A 20 4.00 10.55 9.97
CA VAL A 20 2.62 10.27 9.50
C VAL A 20 1.71 10.16 10.71
N ARG A 21 0.55 10.83 10.67
CA ARG A 21 -0.47 10.75 11.72
C ARG A 21 -1.69 9.97 11.23
N PRO A 22 -2.18 8.97 11.98
CA PRO A 22 -3.39 8.26 11.60
C PRO A 22 -4.61 9.16 11.77
N ILE A 23 -5.58 9.01 10.86
CA ILE A 23 -6.89 9.65 10.93
C ILE A 23 -7.97 8.62 10.57
N SER A 24 -9.19 8.87 11.03
CA SER A 24 -10.39 8.12 10.68
C SER A 24 -10.98 8.55 9.34
N THR A 25 -11.76 7.67 8.72
CA THR A 25 -12.49 7.99 7.48
C THR A 25 -13.46 9.17 7.66
N SER A 26 -14.06 9.32 8.85
CA SER A 26 -14.96 10.42 9.17
C SER A 26 -14.29 11.79 9.13
N GLU A 27 -13.02 11.87 9.53
CA GLU A 27 -12.25 13.12 9.53
C GLU A 27 -11.94 13.63 8.11
N LEU A 28 -11.97 12.74 7.11
CA LEU A 28 -11.71 13.11 5.72
C LEU A 28 -12.90 13.83 5.04
N GLY A 29 -14.12 13.74 5.60
CA GLY A 29 -15.30 14.45 5.09
C GLY A 29 -15.64 14.22 3.62
N ARG A 30 -15.25 13.07 3.04
CA ARG A 30 -15.39 12.81 1.60
C ARG A 30 -16.84 12.50 1.22
N PRO A 31 -17.39 13.08 0.13
CA PRO A 31 -18.75 12.80 -0.32
C PRO A 31 -18.97 11.34 -0.75
N ALA A 32 -17.94 10.71 -1.32
CA ALA A 32 -18.02 9.33 -1.79
C ALA A 32 -17.67 8.35 -0.65
N PRO A 33 -18.57 7.42 -0.28
CA PRO A 33 -18.28 6.42 0.73
C PRO A 33 -17.18 5.48 0.24
N ARG A 34 -16.29 5.08 1.16
CA ARG A 34 -15.24 4.10 0.92
C ARG A 34 -15.47 2.88 1.80
N PRO A 35 -15.32 1.65 1.26
CA PRO A 35 -15.36 0.45 2.09
C PRO A 35 -14.24 0.48 3.13
N ALA A 36 -14.56 0.08 4.37
CA ALA A 36 -13.56 -0.08 5.42
C ALA A 36 -12.56 -1.21 5.12
N TYR A 37 -12.97 -2.19 4.30
CA TYR A 37 -12.16 -3.33 3.90
C TYR A 37 -12.26 -3.54 2.40
N SER A 38 -11.12 -3.48 1.70
CA SER A 38 -11.03 -3.61 0.24
C SER A 38 -9.95 -4.59 -0.21
N VAL A 39 -9.49 -5.47 0.69
CA VAL A 39 -8.56 -6.54 0.33
C VAL A 39 -9.27 -7.54 -0.56
N LEU A 40 -8.64 -7.89 -1.68
CA LEU A 40 -9.15 -8.84 -2.66
C LEU A 40 -8.47 -10.20 -2.51
N SER A 41 -9.24 -11.27 -2.72
CA SER A 41 -8.69 -12.62 -2.80
C SER A 41 -8.13 -12.89 -4.18
N ASN A 42 -6.92 -13.44 -4.24
CA ASN A 42 -6.26 -13.86 -5.47
C ASN A 42 -6.58 -15.33 -5.84
N LEU A 43 -7.66 -15.90 -5.32
CA LEU A 43 -8.00 -17.31 -5.49
C LEU A 43 -8.03 -17.75 -6.96
N LEU A 44 -8.78 -17.05 -7.82
CA LEU A 44 -8.88 -17.40 -9.24
C LEU A 44 -7.54 -17.23 -9.99
N TYR A 45 -6.72 -16.30 -9.54
CA TYR A 45 -5.39 -16.06 -10.11
C TYR A 45 -4.46 -17.24 -9.81
N HIS A 46 -4.48 -17.73 -8.56
CA HIS A 46 -3.76 -18.94 -8.16
C HIS A 46 -4.27 -20.20 -8.86
N GLN A 47 -5.60 -20.38 -8.94
CA GLN A 47 -6.21 -21.55 -9.58
C GLN A 47 -5.88 -21.67 -11.07
N ARG A 48 -5.58 -20.56 -11.74
CA ARG A 48 -5.16 -20.53 -13.15
C ARG A 48 -3.66 -20.78 -13.35
N GLY A 49 -2.90 -20.99 -12.28
CA GLY A 49 -1.47 -21.32 -12.35
C GLY A 49 -0.58 -20.14 -12.75
N PHE A 50 -1.03 -18.90 -12.60
CA PHE A 50 -0.17 -17.73 -12.83
C PHE A 50 0.92 -17.62 -11.76
N THR A 51 2.03 -16.98 -12.12
CA THR A 51 3.11 -16.66 -11.17
C THR A 51 2.55 -15.86 -9.99
N PRO A 52 2.75 -16.30 -8.74
CA PRO A 52 2.24 -15.62 -7.55
C PRO A 52 2.60 -14.13 -7.55
N LEU A 53 1.62 -13.29 -7.21
CA LEU A 53 1.88 -11.88 -6.97
C LEU A 53 2.82 -11.76 -5.76
N PRO A 54 3.86 -10.91 -5.84
CA PRO A 54 4.75 -10.70 -4.70
C PRO A 54 3.98 -10.06 -3.54
N PRO A 55 4.50 -10.20 -2.30
CA PRO A 55 4.08 -9.34 -1.20
C PRO A 55 4.17 -7.87 -1.62
N TRP A 56 3.21 -7.05 -1.19
CA TRP A 56 3.12 -5.66 -1.64
C TRP A 56 4.34 -4.84 -1.20
N GLU A 57 4.99 -5.22 -0.10
CA GLU A 57 6.22 -4.60 0.42
C GLU A 57 7.37 -4.77 -0.57
N ILE A 58 7.52 -5.97 -1.16
CA ILE A 58 8.56 -6.24 -2.17
C ILE A 58 8.27 -5.45 -3.44
N ALA A 59 7.02 -5.49 -3.91
CA ALA A 59 6.61 -4.72 -5.08
C ALA A 59 6.77 -3.20 -4.90
N LEU A 60 6.59 -2.70 -3.67
CA LEU A 60 6.85 -1.31 -3.33
C LEU A 60 8.34 -0.97 -3.44
N CYS A 61 9.22 -1.78 -2.85
CA CYS A 61 10.67 -1.57 -2.97
C CYS A 61 11.12 -1.59 -4.44
N ASP A 62 10.68 -2.60 -5.20
CA ASP A 62 10.96 -2.71 -6.64
C ASP A 62 10.50 -1.47 -7.42
N TYR A 63 9.35 -0.89 -7.02
CA TYR A 63 8.84 0.33 -7.65
C TYR A 63 9.68 1.56 -7.30
N LEU A 64 10.02 1.75 -6.02
CA LEU A 64 10.85 2.86 -5.56
C LEU A 64 12.26 2.82 -6.17
N ASP A 65 12.86 1.62 -6.27
CA ASP A 65 14.14 1.42 -6.96
C ASP A 65 14.07 1.86 -8.43
N LYS A 66 13.00 1.48 -9.14
CA LYS A 66 12.81 1.83 -10.57
C LYS A 66 12.69 3.33 -10.81
N ILE A 67 12.13 4.07 -9.85
CA ILE A 67 11.99 5.53 -9.96
C ILE A 67 13.14 6.28 -9.30
N GLY A 68 14.11 5.59 -8.70
CA GLY A 68 15.29 6.20 -8.05
C GLY A 68 14.97 6.91 -6.74
N GLU A 69 13.86 6.55 -6.08
CA GLU A 69 13.37 7.19 -4.85
C GLU A 69 13.57 6.28 -3.62
N ARG A 70 14.33 5.18 -3.76
CA ARG A 70 14.70 4.33 -2.62
C ARG A 70 16.01 4.84 -2.01
N GLY A 71 15.99 5.09 -0.71
CA GLY A 71 17.09 5.68 0.07
C GLY A 71 18.07 4.67 0.64
#